data_AF-A0A3B9VEH6-F1
#
_entry.id   AF-A0A3B9VEH6-F1
#
_cell.length_a   1.000
_cell.length_b   1.000
_cell.length_c   1.000
_cell.angle_alpha   90.00
_cell.angle_beta   90.00
_cell.angle_gamma   90.00
#
_symmetry.space_group_name_H-M   'P 1'
#
loop_
_entity.id
_entity.type
_entity.pdbx_description
1 polymer ?
#
loop_
_entity_poly.entity_id
_entity_poly.type
_entity_poly.pdbx_seq_one_letter_code
_entity_poly.pdbx_strand_id
1 'polypeptide(L)'
;MCSNGLRSKLTLGTTKHGKLALWQVIARAIDQGSRLSAVRLAATHAACDVLGLDKFDEDDLYNNLDWLSENQSVIEQRLFKWMRRTQESGLFLYDVTSSYLEGTQNELSAFGYNRDGKKGKRQVVIGLLCDETG
;
A
#
# COMPACT_ATOMS: atom_id res chain seq x y z
N MET A 1 1.89 -24.92 14.53
CA MET A 1 2.90 -23.98 13.98
C MET A 1 2.93 -24.16 12.46
N CYS A 2 2.10 -23.44 11.73
CA CYS A 2 2.05 -23.52 10.26
C CYS A 2 2.09 -22.12 9.65
N SER A 3 3.18 -21.89 8.91
CA SER A 3 3.20 -21.17 7.64
C SER A 3 2.84 -19.67 7.65
N ASN A 4 3.80 -18.83 8.05
CA ASN A 4 3.87 -17.40 7.72
C ASN A 4 4.21 -17.19 6.22
N GLY A 5 3.39 -17.72 5.30
CA GLY A 5 3.39 -17.25 3.92
C GLY A 5 2.82 -15.83 3.88
N LEU A 6 3.41 -14.92 3.09
CA LEU A 6 3.03 -13.49 3.05
C LEU A 6 1.51 -13.29 3.12
N ARG A 7 1.05 -12.77 4.27
CA ARG A 7 -0.37 -12.58 4.67
C ARG A 7 -1.19 -11.74 3.68
N SER A 8 -0.51 -11.02 2.79
CA SER A 8 -1.06 -10.17 1.72
C SER A 8 -1.43 -10.90 0.42
N LYS A 9 -0.92 -12.12 0.17
CA LYS A 9 -1.28 -12.90 -1.05
C LYS A 9 -2.76 -13.27 -1.08
N LEU A 10 -3.41 -13.41 0.08
CA LEU A 10 -4.79 -13.88 0.17
C LEU A 10 -5.81 -12.78 -0.16
N THR A 11 -5.49 -11.51 0.10
CA THR A 11 -6.42 -10.38 0.00
C THR A 11 -6.36 -9.63 -1.33
N LEU A 12 -5.17 -9.47 -1.90
CA LEU A 12 -4.99 -8.86 -3.23
C LEU A 12 -5.31 -9.85 -4.37
N GLY A 13 -5.36 -11.15 -4.07
CA GLY A 13 -5.66 -12.21 -5.01
C GLY A 13 -4.46 -12.68 -5.83
N THR A 14 -4.67 -13.71 -6.66
CA THR A 14 -3.63 -14.37 -7.47
C THR A 14 -3.56 -13.87 -8.91
N THR A 15 -4.37 -12.86 -9.26
CA THR A 15 -4.39 -12.22 -10.59
C THR A 15 -3.09 -11.46 -10.84
N LYS A 16 -2.80 -11.11 -12.11
CA LYS A 16 -1.66 -10.25 -12.46
C LYS A 16 -1.69 -8.94 -11.65
N HIS A 17 -2.84 -8.27 -11.59
CA HIS A 17 -3.00 -7.03 -10.81
C HIS A 17 -2.78 -7.22 -9.31
N GLY A 18 -3.28 -8.31 -8.72
CA GLY A 18 -3.06 -8.61 -7.30
C GLY A 18 -1.58 -8.85 -6.98
N LYS A 19 -0.88 -9.56 -7.85
CA LYS A 19 0.55 -9.83 -7.71
C LYS A 19 1.41 -8.56 -7.92
N LEU A 20 1.06 -7.71 -8.89
CA LEU A 20 1.72 -6.41 -9.09
C LEU A 20 1.50 -5.50 -7.89
N ALA A 21 0.29 -5.44 -7.35
CA ALA A 21 0.00 -4.65 -6.16
C ALA A 21 0.81 -5.13 -4.94
N LEU A 22 0.89 -6.46 -4.76
CA LEU A 22 1.72 -7.06 -3.73
C LEU A 22 3.20 -6.70 -3.92
N TRP A 23 3.69 -6.77 -5.16
CA TRP A 23 5.05 -6.36 -5.46
C TRP A 23 5.31 -4.89 -5.12
N GLN A 24 4.39 -3.97 -5.45
CA GLN A 24 4.54 -2.55 -5.11
C GLN A 24 4.63 -2.31 -3.59
N VAL A 25 3.87 -3.06 -2.78
CA VAL A 25 3.97 -3.01 -1.31
C VAL A 25 5.34 -3.51 -0.83
N ILE A 26 5.79 -4.66 -1.33
CA ILE A 26 7.09 -5.24 -0.97
C ILE A 26 8.22 -4.29 -1.38
N ALA A 27 8.20 -3.79 -2.61
CA ALA A 27 9.19 -2.87 -3.13
C ALA A 27 9.30 -1.65 -2.23
N ARG A 28 8.17 -1.04 -1.81
CA ARG A 28 8.16 0.11 -0.91
C ARG A 28 8.75 -0.18 0.48
N ALA A 29 8.61 -1.41 0.97
CA ALA A 29 9.17 -1.83 2.25
C ALA A 29 10.70 -2.07 2.16
N ILE A 30 11.20 -2.50 1.00
CA ILE A 30 12.65 -2.70 0.77
C ILE A 30 13.33 -1.37 0.45
N ASP A 31 12.79 -0.62 -0.53
CA ASP A 31 13.34 0.65 -1.00
C ASP A 31 12.22 1.64 -1.33
N GLN A 32 12.38 2.88 -0.89
CA GLN A 32 11.40 3.95 -1.08
C GLN A 32 11.56 4.67 -2.44
N GLY A 33 11.93 3.93 -3.49
CA GLY A 33 12.19 4.44 -4.83
C GLY A 33 10.96 4.67 -5.71
N SER A 34 11.21 5.04 -6.97
CA SER A 34 10.21 5.22 -8.01
C SER A 34 9.66 3.90 -8.56
N ARG A 35 8.64 3.94 -9.43
CA ARG A 35 8.13 2.76 -10.14
C ARG A 35 9.21 2.10 -11.00
N LEU A 36 10.03 2.92 -11.69
CA LEU A 36 11.24 2.43 -12.37
C LEU A 36 12.22 1.73 -11.42
N SER A 37 12.42 2.28 -10.21
CA SER A 37 13.24 1.62 -9.17
C SER A 37 12.65 0.27 -8.79
N ALA A 38 11.33 0.18 -8.61
CA ALA A 38 10.63 -1.06 -8.28
C ALA A 38 10.77 -2.13 -9.38
N VAL A 39 10.75 -1.75 -10.66
CA VAL A 39 11.01 -2.68 -11.78
C VAL A 39 12.45 -3.21 -11.73
N ARG A 40 13.44 -2.32 -11.51
CA ARG A 40 14.84 -2.72 -11.38
C ARG A 40 15.07 -3.63 -10.18
N LEU A 41 14.44 -3.31 -9.05
CA LEU A 41 14.50 -4.09 -7.82
C LEU A 41 13.95 -5.50 -8.02
N ALA A 42 12.91 -5.65 -8.85
CA ALA A 42 12.31 -6.94 -9.18
C ALA A 42 13.29 -7.86 -9.90
N ALA A 43 14.06 -7.28 -10.84
CA ALA A 43 15.12 -7.99 -11.56
C ALA A 43 16.27 -8.38 -10.62
N THR A 44 16.66 -7.50 -9.68
CA THR A 44 17.75 -7.78 -8.73
C THR A 44 17.39 -8.89 -7.72
N HIS A 45 16.12 -9.01 -7.33
CA HIS A 45 15.67 -9.94 -6.27
C HIS A 45 14.85 -11.13 -6.79
N ALA A 46 14.87 -11.41 -8.11
CA ALA A 46 14.07 -12.48 -8.73
C ALA A 46 12.58 -12.47 -8.31
N ALA A 47 12.01 -11.27 -8.15
CA ALA A 47 10.65 -11.10 -7.64
C ALA A 47 9.61 -11.77 -8.54
N CYS A 48 9.87 -11.82 -9.84
CA CYS A 48 9.03 -12.50 -10.80
C CYS A 48 8.87 -13.99 -10.49
N ASP A 49 9.95 -14.67 -10.15
CA ASP A 49 9.92 -16.10 -9.84
C ASP A 49 9.22 -16.35 -8.49
N VAL A 50 9.50 -15.52 -7.48
CA VAL A 50 8.93 -15.65 -6.13
C VAL A 50 7.42 -15.36 -6.09
N LEU A 51 6.96 -14.41 -6.91
CA LEU A 51 5.55 -14.01 -6.96
C LEU A 51 4.78 -14.66 -8.12
N GLY A 52 5.47 -15.37 -9.03
CA GLY A 52 4.91 -15.92 -10.25
C GLY A 52 4.34 -14.82 -11.15
N LEU A 53 5.10 -13.74 -11.33
CA LEU A 53 4.79 -12.63 -12.25
C LEU A 53 5.50 -12.85 -13.58
N ASP A 54 4.81 -12.54 -14.68
CA ASP A 54 5.47 -12.33 -15.96
C ASP A 54 6.33 -11.07 -15.91
N LYS A 55 7.19 -10.88 -16.92
CA LYS A 55 7.94 -9.62 -17.07
C LYS A 55 6.97 -8.44 -17.16
N PHE A 56 7.29 -7.36 -16.45
CA PHE A 56 6.54 -6.12 -16.42
C PHE A 56 7.48 -4.91 -16.45
N ASP A 57 6.94 -3.74 -16.74
CA ASP A 57 7.66 -2.47 -16.72
C ASP A 57 6.99 -1.42 -15.82
N GLU A 58 7.40 -0.16 -15.93
CA GLU A 58 6.87 0.92 -15.09
C GLU A 58 5.43 1.28 -15.44
N ASP A 59 5.04 1.14 -16.71
CA ASP A 59 3.67 1.42 -17.17
C ASP A 59 2.71 0.37 -16.64
N ASP A 60 3.11 -0.91 -16.59
CA ASP A 60 2.35 -1.96 -15.89
C ASP A 60 2.09 -1.57 -14.41
N LEU A 61 3.06 -0.97 -13.73
CA LEU A 61 2.89 -0.53 -12.33
C LEU A 61 1.97 0.69 -12.20
N TYR A 62 2.06 1.66 -13.12
CA TYR A 62 1.15 2.80 -13.14
C TYR A 62 -0.29 2.36 -13.43
N ASN A 63 -0.51 1.55 -14.47
CA ASN A 63 -1.83 0.97 -14.76
C ASN A 63 -2.38 0.16 -13.58
N ASN A 64 -1.50 -0.48 -12.80
CA ASN A 64 -1.92 -1.19 -11.60
C ASN A 64 -2.34 -0.25 -10.45
N LEU A 65 -1.78 0.96 -10.35
CA LEU A 65 -2.25 1.96 -9.39
C LEU A 65 -3.67 2.45 -9.73
N ASP A 66 -3.97 2.63 -11.01
CA ASP A 66 -5.33 2.96 -11.47
C ASP A 66 -6.30 1.83 -11.11
N TRP A 67 -5.93 0.58 -11.40
CA TRP A 67 -6.73 -0.58 -11.00
C TRP A 67 -6.93 -0.66 -9.48
N LEU A 68 -5.91 -0.35 -8.68
CA LEU A 68 -6.02 -0.32 -7.22
C LEU A 68 -7.02 0.74 -6.76
N SER A 69 -7.00 1.92 -7.38
CA SER A 69 -7.94 3.02 -7.10
C SER A 69 -9.39 2.58 -7.40
N GLU A 70 -9.63 2.01 -8.58
CA GLU A 70 -10.95 1.51 -8.99
C GLU A 70 -11.49 0.40 -8.08
N ASN A 71 -10.59 -0.43 -7.53
CA ASN A 71 -10.95 -1.60 -6.72
C ASN A 71 -10.80 -1.36 -5.21
N GLN A 72 -10.50 -0.13 -4.77
CA GLN A 72 -10.17 0.21 -3.39
C GLN A 72 -11.23 -0.31 -2.40
N SER A 73 -12.51 0.01 -2.63
CA SER A 73 -13.58 -0.39 -1.70
C SER A 73 -13.72 -1.91 -1.56
N VAL A 74 -13.52 -2.67 -2.64
CA VAL A 74 -13.61 -4.13 -2.63
C VAL A 74 -12.43 -4.72 -1.88
N ILE A 75 -11.23 -4.18 -2.09
CA ILE A 75 -10.01 -4.60 -1.41
C ILE A 75 -10.11 -4.32 0.09
N GLU A 76 -10.52 -3.12 0.49
CA GLU A 76 -10.72 -2.73 1.89
C GLU A 76 -11.76 -3.61 2.59
N GLN A 77 -12.90 -3.88 1.96
CA GLN A 77 -13.91 -4.78 2.52
C GLN A 77 -13.38 -6.20 2.70
N ARG A 78 -12.57 -6.71 1.76
CA ARG A 78 -11.94 -8.04 1.88
C ARG A 78 -10.93 -8.06 3.01
N LEU A 79 -10.07 -7.04 3.12
CA LEU A 79 -9.10 -6.89 4.21
C LEU A 79 -9.82 -6.84 5.56
N PHE A 80 -10.88 -6.03 5.67
CA PHE A 80 -11.66 -5.90 6.89
C PHE A 80 -12.34 -7.21 7.30
N LYS A 81 -13.02 -7.89 6.37
CA LYS A 81 -13.62 -9.20 6.62
C LYS A 81 -12.59 -10.24 7.04
N TRP A 82 -11.40 -10.20 6.46
CA TRP A 82 -10.32 -11.11 6.80
C TRP A 82 -9.80 -10.84 8.22
N MET A 83 -9.52 -9.57 8.57
CA MET A 83 -9.07 -9.18 9.92
C MET A 83 -10.09 -9.56 11.00
N ARG A 84 -11.38 -9.30 10.76
CA ARG A 84 -12.44 -9.63 11.74
C ARG A 84 -12.65 -11.12 12.00
N ARG A 85 -12.25 -12.01 11.07
CA ARG A 85 -12.30 -13.47 11.32
C ARG A 85 -11.30 -13.91 12.37
N THR A 86 -10.27 -13.10 12.62
CA THR A 86 -9.16 -13.41 13.50
C THR A 86 -9.33 -12.85 14.91
N GLN A 87 -10.13 -11.79 15.12
CA GLN A 87 -10.40 -11.27 16.47
C GLN A 87 -11.58 -10.27 16.52
N GLU A 88 -12.37 -10.29 17.60
CA GLU A 88 -13.15 -9.12 18.02
C GLU A 88 -12.25 -8.30 18.96
N SER A 89 -11.60 -7.25 18.45
CA SER A 89 -10.72 -6.41 19.28
C SER A 89 -11.55 -5.43 20.12
N GLY A 90 -11.31 -5.43 21.43
CA GLY A 90 -11.85 -4.42 22.35
C GLY A 90 -10.97 -3.18 22.49
N LEU A 91 -9.75 -3.24 21.94
CA LEU A 91 -8.74 -2.18 21.95
C LEU A 91 -8.37 -1.81 20.51
N PHE A 92 -8.31 -0.51 20.25
CA PHE A 92 -7.77 0.04 19.02
C PHE A 92 -6.68 1.07 19.34
N LEU A 93 -5.50 0.87 18.77
CA LEU A 93 -4.40 1.82 18.79
C LEU A 93 -4.52 2.73 17.57
N TYR A 94 -4.37 4.03 17.78
CA TYR A 94 -4.49 5.02 16.71
C TYR A 94 -3.28 5.95 16.70
N ASP A 95 -2.72 6.17 15.51
CA ASP A 95 -1.69 7.19 15.27
C ASP A 95 -2.06 8.04 14.05
N VAL A 96 -1.54 9.26 14.02
CA VAL A 96 -1.75 10.22 12.92
C VAL A 96 -0.41 10.71 12.42
N THR A 97 -0.25 10.56 11.11
CA THR A 97 0.84 11.21 10.38
C THR A 97 0.28 12.16 9.34
N SER A 98 1.09 13.15 8.97
CA SER A 98 0.75 14.15 7.98
C SER A 98 1.92 14.31 7.02
N SER A 99 1.64 14.54 5.74
CA SER A 99 2.65 14.88 4.74
C SER A 99 2.22 16.13 3.98
N TYR A 100 3.13 17.08 3.81
CA TYR A 100 2.88 18.25 2.96
C TYR A 100 3.25 17.94 1.52
N LEU A 101 2.56 18.59 0.59
CA LEU A 101 2.73 18.39 -0.84
C LEU A 101 3.20 19.68 -1.52
N GLU A 102 3.97 19.50 -2.58
CA GLU A 102 4.33 20.53 -3.53
C GLU A 102 3.49 20.34 -4.82
N GLY A 103 3.26 21.42 -5.56
CA GLY A 103 2.41 21.40 -6.77
C GLY A 103 0.92 21.63 -6.49
N THR A 104 0.13 21.74 -7.57
CA THR A 104 -1.28 22.18 -7.53
C THR A 104 -2.29 21.08 -7.83
N GLN A 105 -1.88 19.96 -8.42
CA GLN A 105 -2.74 18.83 -8.78
C GLN A 105 -2.75 17.77 -7.68
N ASN A 106 -3.45 18.08 -6.58
CA ASN A 106 -3.51 17.23 -5.40
C ASN A 106 -4.94 17.20 -4.84
N GLU A 107 -5.78 16.32 -5.38
CA GLU A 107 -7.23 16.26 -5.11
C GLU A 107 -7.57 15.97 -3.64
N LEU A 108 -6.77 15.13 -2.99
CA LEU A 108 -6.97 14.72 -1.59
C LEU A 108 -6.32 15.67 -0.57
N SER A 109 -5.67 16.74 -1.03
CA SER A 109 -4.90 17.62 -0.16
C SER A 109 -5.65 18.91 0.20
N ALA A 110 -5.50 19.34 1.44
CA ALA A 110 -6.10 20.57 1.96
C ALA A 110 -5.06 21.42 2.71
N PHE A 111 -5.30 22.72 2.83
CA PHE A 111 -4.56 23.53 3.80
C PHE A 111 -5.01 23.17 5.21
N GLY A 112 -4.05 23.07 6.11
CA GLY A 112 -4.32 22.68 7.49
C GLY A 112 -3.10 22.86 8.38
N TYR A 113 -3.25 22.41 9.61
CA TYR A 113 -2.18 22.38 10.60
C TYR A 113 -1.53 21.00 10.58
N ASN A 114 -0.31 20.86 10.07
CA ASN A 114 0.43 19.60 10.22
C ASN A 114 1.21 19.59 11.53
N ARG A 115 1.55 18.37 11.98
CA ARG A 115 2.42 18.13 13.12
C ARG A 115 3.78 18.84 12.98
N ASP A 116 4.27 19.00 11.75
CA ASP A 116 5.59 19.60 11.47
C ASP A 116 5.58 21.14 11.31
N GLY A 117 4.42 21.80 11.51
CA GLY A 117 4.31 23.27 11.49
C GLY A 117 4.61 23.95 10.15
N LYS A 118 4.53 23.22 9.03
CA LYS A 118 4.79 23.75 7.68
C LYS A 118 3.62 24.61 7.20
N LYS A 119 3.83 25.94 7.22
CA LYS A 119 2.87 26.94 6.77
C LYS A 119 2.81 27.04 5.24
N GLY A 120 1.63 27.37 4.74
CA GLY A 120 1.42 27.71 3.32
C GLY A 120 1.50 26.54 2.34
N LYS A 121 1.46 25.29 2.83
CA LYS A 121 1.47 24.08 2.00
C LYS A 121 0.19 23.28 2.20
N ARG A 122 -0.32 22.68 1.12
CA ARG A 122 -1.39 21.67 1.22
C ARG A 122 -0.84 20.37 1.76
N GLN A 123 -1.68 19.61 2.43
CA GLN A 123 -1.29 18.44 3.22
C GLN A 123 -2.33 17.33 3.07
N VAL A 124 -1.86 16.09 3.27
CA VAL A 124 -2.70 14.93 3.51
C VAL A 124 -2.46 14.45 4.94
N VAL A 125 -3.54 14.07 5.62
CA VAL A 125 -3.51 13.46 6.94
C VAL A 125 -3.89 12.00 6.80
N ILE A 126 -3.07 11.12 7.38
CA ILE A 126 -3.23 9.67 7.31
C ILE A 126 -3.39 9.18 8.75
N GLY A 127 -4.53 8.55 9.03
CA GLY A 127 -4.76 7.84 10.28
C GLY A 127 -4.40 6.36 10.12
N LEU A 128 -3.63 5.82 11.07
CA LEU A 128 -3.38 4.39 11.20
C LEU A 128 -4.19 3.88 12.38
N LEU A 129 -4.98 2.83 12.15
CA LEU A 129 -5.71 2.11 13.20
C LEU A 129 -5.21 0.67 13.25
N CYS A 130 -4.76 0.25 14.43
CA CYS A 130 -4.25 -1.09 14.69
C CYS A 130 -5.06 -1.74 15.83
N ASP A 131 -5.14 -3.06 15.82
CA ASP A 131 -5.62 -3.79 17.00
C ASP A 131 -4.50 -4.00 18.02
N GLU A 132 -4.77 -4.74 19.08
CA GLU A 132 -3.82 -5.08 20.13
C GLU A 132 -2.61 -5.91 19.67
N THR A 133 -2.69 -6.54 18.49
CA THR A 133 -1.61 -7.36 17.92
C THR A 133 -0.66 -6.56 17.01
N GLY A 134 -1.03 -5.33 16.66
CA GLY A 134 -0.25 -4.43 15.80
C GLY A 134 -0.65 -4.50 14.34
#